data_AF-A0A401UUK3-F1
#
_entry.id   AF-A0A401UUK3-F1
#
_cell.length_a   1.000
_cell.length_b   1.000
_cell.length_c   1.000
_cell.angle_alpha   90.00
_cell.angle_beta   90.00
_cell.angle_gamma   90.00
#
_symmetry.space_group_name_H-M   'P 1'
#
loop_
_entity.id
_entity.type
_entity.pdbx_description
1 polymer ?
#
loop_
_entity_poly.entity_id
_entity_poly.type
_entity_poly.pdbx_seq_one_letter_code
_entity_poly.pdbx_strand_id
1 'polypeptide(L)' 'MLASIRLPLLQRPLFNQGQVCCAGSRVFVHEDIYDKFLSEAVKALEKVKVGLPWEKDTQMGILVNEQ' A
#
# COMPACT_ATOMS: atom_id res chain seq x y z
N MET A 1 0.07 -3.09 23.79
CA MET A 1 -0.52 -3.84 22.66
C MET A 1 -0.03 -3.17 21.38
N LEU A 2 1.06 -3.67 20.82
CA LEU A 2 1.87 -2.98 19.82
C LEU A 2 1.09 -2.80 18.51
N ALA A 3 0.84 -1.55 18.15
CA ALA A 3 0.48 -1.14 16.80
C ALA A 3 1.65 -1.51 15.87
N SER A 4 1.64 -2.74 15.38
CA SER A 4 2.38 -3.14 14.20
C SER A 4 1.41 -2.92 13.04
N ILE A 5 1.80 -2.10 12.06
CA ILE A 5 1.01 -1.94 10.84
C ILE A 5 0.90 -3.32 10.20
N ARG A 6 -0.25 -3.96 10.38
CA ARG A 6 -0.53 -5.23 9.76
C ARG A 6 -0.75 -4.95 8.27
N LEU A 7 -0.03 -5.69 7.43
CA LEU A 7 -0.11 -5.69 5.96
C LEU A 7 -1.52 -5.44 5.36
N PRO A 8 -2.65 -5.94 5.92
CA PRO A 8 -3.99 -5.61 5.43
C PRO A 8 -4.33 -4.11 5.34
N LEU A 9 -3.69 -3.23 6.11
CA LEU A 9 -3.92 -1.78 6.03
C LEU A 9 -3.36 -1.17 4.73
N LEU A 10 -2.28 -1.74 4.18
CA LEU A 10 -1.64 -1.25 2.96
C LEU A 10 -2.12 -1.98 1.70
N GLN A 11 -2.77 -3.14 1.85
CA GLN A 11 -3.26 -3.91 0.71
C GLN A 11 -4.37 -3.19 -0.07
N ARG A 12 -5.28 -2.50 0.61
CA ARG A 12 -6.42 -1.82 -0.03
C ARG A 12 -6.04 -0.65 -0.96
N PRO A 13 -5.12 0.27 -0.59
CA PRO A 13 -4.70 1.33 -1.51
C PRO A 13 -3.89 0.81 -2.71
N LEU A 14 -3.21 -0.33 -2.60
CA LEU A 14 -2.37 -0.88 -3.66
C LEU A 14 -3.09 -1.86 -4.59
N PHE A 15 -4.24 -2.38 -4.16
CA PHE A 15 -5.03 -3.31 -4.95
C PHE A 15 -5.46 -2.66 -6.28
N ASN A 16 -5.34 -3.41 -7.37
CA ASN A 16 -5.57 -2.92 -8.74
C ASN A 16 -4.81 -1.62 -9.05
N GLN A 17 -3.59 -1.47 -8.50
CA GLN A 17 -2.74 -0.29 -8.68
C GLN A 17 -3.40 1.01 -8.17
N GLY A 18 -4.32 0.89 -7.19
CA GLY A 18 -5.11 2.01 -6.70
C GLY A 18 -6.25 2.44 -7.63
N GLN A 19 -6.46 1.77 -8.77
CA GLN A 19 -7.55 2.01 -9.71
C GLN A 19 -8.85 1.36 -9.22
N VAL A 20 -9.27 1.71 -8.01
CA VAL A 20 -10.50 1.24 -7.35
C VAL A 20 -11.24 2.45 -6.83
N CYS A 21 -12.53 2.58 -7.14
CA CYS A 21 -13.35 3.70 -6.68
C CYS A 21 -13.38 3.85 -5.14
N CYS A 22 -13.32 2.71 -4.43
CA CYS A 22 -13.27 2.62 -2.98
C CYS A 22 -11.85 2.35 -2.45
N ALA A 23 -10.81 2.77 -3.18
CA ALA A 23 -9.44 2.68 -2.70
C ALA A 23 -9.29 3.43 -1.37
N GLY A 24 -8.50 2.87 -0.44
CA GLY A 24 -8.15 3.51 0.82
C GLY A 24 -7.14 4.65 0.63
N SER A 25 -7.48 5.66 -0.18
CA SER A 25 -6.58 6.75 -0.60
C SER A 25 -6.22 7.73 0.52
N ARG A 26 -6.94 7.70 1.64
CA ARG A 26 -6.69 8.52 2.82
C ARG A 26 -6.69 7.66 4.07
N VAL A 27 -5.69 7.86 4.92
CA VAL A 27 -5.57 7.20 6.23
C VAL A 27 -5.47 8.27 7.29
N PHE A 28 -6.35 8.19 8.30
CA PHE A 28 -6.30 9.04 9.49
C PHE A 28 -5.52 8.33 10.59
N VAL A 29 -4.54 9.02 11.16
CA VAL A 29 -3.62 8.46 12.15
C VAL A 29 -3.57 9.42 13.33
N HIS A 30 -3.61 8.87 14.55
CA HIS A 30 -3.50 9.66 15.77
C HIS A 30 -2.10 10.25 15.91
N GLU A 31 -2.00 11.48 16.43
CA GLU A 31 -0.74 12.24 16.54
C GLU A 31 0.36 11.45 17.27
N ASP A 32 0.02 10.79 18.38
CA ASP A 32 0.93 9.97 19.19
C ASP A 32 1.66 8.85 18.44
N ILE A 33 1.11 8.40 17.30
CA ILE A 33 1.69 7.28 16.53
C ILE A 33 2.06 7.69 15.11
N TYR A 34 1.99 8.97 14.76
CA TYR A 34 2.17 9.46 13.40
C TYR A 34 3.54 9.07 12.81
N ASP A 35 4.62 9.42 13.49
CA ASP A 35 5.99 9.17 13.00
C ASP A 35 6.30 7.68 12.89
N LYS A 36 5.87 6.91 13.90
CA LYS A 36 6.02 5.46 13.89
C LYS A 36 5.26 4.85 12.72
N PHE A 37 4.00 5.26 12.54
CA PHE A 37 3.16 4.76 11.46
C PHE A 37 3.78 5.08 10.10
N LEU A 38 4.21 6.33 9.89
CA LEU A 38 4.82 6.75 8.64
C LEU A 38 6.08 5.92 8.33
N SER A 39 6.95 5.71 9.32
CA SER A 39 8.18 4.94 9.14
C SER A 39 7.91 3.46 8.79
N GLU A 40 6.90 2.84 9.41
CA GLU A 40 6.52 1.45 9.12
C GLU A 40 5.80 1.33 7.78
N ALA A 41 4.96 2.32 7.43
CA ALA A 41 4.24 2.36 6.16
C ALA A 41 5.21 2.47 4.98
N VAL A 42 6.20 3.38 5.05
CA VAL A 42 7.25 3.53 4.03
C VAL A 42 8.01 2.21 3.84
N LYS A 43 8.51 1.61 4.92
CA LYS A 43 9.24 0.34 4.88
C LYS A 43 8.44 -0.82 4.31
N ALA A 44 7.12 -0.81 4.47
CA ALA A 44 6.25 -1.83 3.92
C ALA A 44 5.94 -1.58 2.44
N LEU A 45 5.75 -0.32 2.03
CA LEU A 45 5.54 0.07 0.63
C LEU A 45 6.79 -0.17 -0.22
N GLU A 46 7.99 0.06 0.31
CA GLU A 46 9.26 -0.23 -0.37
C GLU A 46 9.46 -1.71 -0.72
N LYS A 47 8.76 -2.62 -0.02
CA LYS A 47 8.83 -4.07 -0.27
C LYS A 47 7.87 -4.54 -1.36
N VAL A 48 7.00 -3.66 -1.86
CA VAL A 48 6.01 -4.02 -2.87
C VAL A 48 6.72 -4.27 -4.20
N LYS A 49 6.64 -5.50 -4.71
CA LYS A 49 7.23 -5.88 -6.00
C LYS A 49 6.37 -5.36 -7.16
N VAL A 50 6.89 -4.39 -7.88
CA VAL A 50 6.34 -3.89 -9.15
C VAL A 50 6.92 -4.70 -10.31
N GLY A 51 6.09 -5.16 -11.24
CA GLY A 51 6.55 -6.03 -12.31
C GLY A 51 5.48 -6.36 -13.36
N LEU A 52 5.76 -7.39 -14.16
CA LEU A 52 4.86 -7.82 -15.21
C LEU A 52 3.65 -8.59 -14.61
N PRO A 53 2.43 -8.42 -15.14
CA PRO A 53 1.22 -9.01 -14.55
C PRO A 53 1.16 -10.54 -14.50
N TRP A 54 1.94 -11.23 -15.34
CA TRP A 54 1.99 -12.69 -15.41
C TRP A 54 3.07 -13.32 -14.52
N GLU A 55 3.94 -12.50 -13.91
CA GLU A 55 4.96 -12.98 -12.97
C GLU A 55 4.31 -13.25 -11.61
N LYS A 56 4.51 -14.46 -11.08
CA LYS A 56 3.83 -14.94 -9.87
C LYS A 56 4.10 -14.11 -8.62
N ASP A 57 5.21 -13.40 -8.59
CA ASP A 57 5.64 -12.60 -7.44
C ASP A 57 5.26 -11.12 -7.57
N THR A 58 4.71 -10.69 -8.72
CA THR A 58 4.32 -9.30 -8.92
C THR A 58 3.13 -8.95 -8.04
N GLN A 59 3.29 -7.92 -7.20
CA GLN A 59 2.21 -7.41 -6.35
C GLN A 59 1.49 -6.22 -6.99
N MET A 60 2.19 -5.48 -7.85
CA MET A 60 1.64 -4.32 -8.55
C MET A 60 2.08 -4.33 -10.02
N GLY A 61 1.11 -4.31 -10.93
CA GLY A 61 1.34 -4.27 -12.38
C GLY A 61 1.36 -2.85 -12.95
N ILE A 62 1.10 -2.76 -14.25
CA ILE A 62 0.96 -1.49 -14.98
C ILE A 62 -0.41 -0.84 -14.73
N LEU A 63 -0.49 0.48 -14.97
CA LEU A 63 -1.77 1.19 -15.07
C LEU A 63 -2.49 0.81 -16.37
N VAL A 64 -3.79 1.09 -16.42
CA VAL A 64 -4.62 0.77 -17.60
C VAL A 64 -4.27 1.65 -18.82
N ASN A 65 -3.78 2.87 -18.57
CA ASN A 65 -3.41 3.84 -19.60
C ASN A 65 -2.36 4.83 -19.07
N GLU A 66 -1.77 5.63 -19.95
CA GLU A 66 -0.73 6.64 -19.67
C GLU A 66 -1.26 7.99 -19.15
N GLN A 67 -2.57 8.23 -19.32
CA GLN A 67 -3.22 9.54 -19.16
C GLN A 67 -3.22 10.11 -17.74
#